data_AF-A0A5J5DVU8-F1
#
_entry.id   AF-A0A5J5DVU8-F1
#
_cell.length_a   1.000
_cell.length_b   1.000
_cell.length_c   1.000
_cell.angle_alpha   90.00
_cell.angle_beta   90.00
_cell.angle_gamma   90.00
#
_symmetry.space_group_name_H-M   'P 1'
#
loop_
_entity.id
_entity.type
_entity.pdbx_description
1 polymer ?
#
loop_
_entity_poly.entity_id
_entity_poly.type
_entity_poly.pdbx_seq_one_letter_code
_entity_poly.pdbx_strand_id
1 'polypeptide(L)'
;MKRTSGSPKKSGRVSDRQIAILERSVQAGSISASDYEKTWANYRQCVVDKGQPEPELDRYSNGLYAQRGLTGSSEKVGAFSAVSVPCHTAEVLYVAMVYNVQIGNPNLYQDPYVQFVDCLQRAEVVPKSYTAEDFQRERRSDEFSYNKRDPKVRACEVASNMAVGYQDDVYQDVGW
;
A
#
# COMPACT_ATOMS: atom_id res chain seq x y z
N MET A 1 -24.45 37.97 14.89
CA MET A 1 -24.31 36.59 15.40
C MET A 1 -23.34 35.83 14.50
N LYS A 2 -22.18 35.41 15.04
CA LYS A 2 -21.20 34.57 14.33
C LYS A 2 -21.80 33.18 14.11
N ARG A 3 -21.83 32.69 12.86
CA ARG A 3 -22.13 31.28 12.58
C ARG A 3 -20.92 30.44 12.96
N THR A 4 -21.02 29.71 14.06
CA THR A 4 -20.12 28.61 14.40
C THR A 4 -20.45 27.42 13.52
N SER A 5 -19.72 27.24 12.41
CA SER A 5 -19.77 26.01 11.62
C SER A 5 -18.77 25.00 12.17
N GLY A 6 -19.15 24.34 13.27
CA GLY A 6 -18.49 23.10 13.71
C GLY A 6 -19.25 21.92 13.13
N SER A 7 -19.03 21.56 11.87
CA SER A 7 -19.50 20.27 11.36
C SER A 7 -18.70 19.14 12.02
N PRO A 8 -19.34 18.07 12.52
CA PRO A 8 -18.62 16.95 13.10
C PRO A 8 -17.78 16.28 12.01
N LYS A 9 -16.45 16.24 12.19
CA LYS A 9 -15.52 15.54 11.30
C LYS A 9 -15.87 14.05 11.31
N LYS A 10 -16.62 13.59 10.30
CA LYS A 10 -16.78 12.16 10.03
C LYS A 10 -15.39 11.58 9.72
N SER A 11 -14.87 10.72 10.61
CA SER A 11 -13.68 9.92 10.34
C SER A 11 -13.98 9.00 9.16
N GLY A 12 -13.13 9.01 8.12
CA GLY A 12 -13.33 8.24 6.89
C GLY A 12 -13.50 9.08 5.61
N ARG A 13 -13.39 10.41 5.68
CA ARG A 13 -13.30 11.27 4.47
C ARG A 13 -11.84 11.47 4.07
N VAL A 14 -11.57 11.45 2.77
CA VAL A 14 -10.27 11.84 2.18
C VAL A 14 -9.85 13.21 2.72
N SER A 15 -8.57 13.35 3.10
CA SER A 15 -8.02 14.60 3.62
C SER A 15 -7.80 15.62 2.49
N ASP A 16 -7.94 16.90 2.81
CA ASP A 16 -7.67 17.98 1.85
C ASP A 16 -6.19 17.96 1.40
N ARG A 17 -5.28 17.40 2.23
CA ARG A 17 -3.86 17.21 1.88
C ARG A 17 -3.71 16.18 0.76
N GLN A 18 -4.42 15.06 0.85
CA GLN A 18 -4.40 14.01 -0.17
C GLN A 18 -5.02 14.51 -1.49
N ILE A 19 -6.15 15.23 -1.41
CA ILE A 19 -6.78 15.88 -2.57
C ILE A 19 -5.81 16.83 -3.26
N ALA A 20 -5.12 17.70 -2.51
CA ALA A 20 -4.19 18.65 -3.09
C ALA A 20 -3.00 17.97 -3.80
N ILE A 21 -2.53 16.80 -3.34
CA ILE A 21 -1.49 16.02 -4.04
C ILE A 21 -2.03 15.52 -5.37
N LEU A 22 -3.24 14.94 -5.38
CA LEU A 22 -3.85 14.41 -6.60
C LEU A 22 -4.08 15.53 -7.62
N GLU A 23 -4.60 16.68 -7.22
CA GLU A 23 -4.80 17.84 -8.09
C GLU A 23 -3.48 18.32 -8.72
N ARG A 24 -2.38 18.37 -7.95
CA ARG A 24 -1.05 18.69 -8.49
C ARG A 24 -0.56 17.63 -9.47
N SER A 25 -0.80 16.35 -9.21
CA SER A 25 -0.37 15.26 -10.09
C SER A 25 -1.07 15.27 -11.45
N VAL A 26 -2.31 15.78 -11.53
CA VAL A 26 -3.01 15.96 -12.81
C VAL A 26 -2.23 16.92 -13.72
N GLN A 27 -1.65 17.99 -13.16
CA GLN A 27 -0.86 18.95 -13.92
C GLN A 27 0.56 18.43 -14.21
N ALA A 28 1.17 17.73 -13.25
CA ALA A 28 2.53 17.21 -13.37
C ALA A 28 2.63 15.91 -14.18
N GLY A 29 1.51 15.21 -14.41
CA GLY A 29 1.46 13.90 -15.06
C GLY A 29 1.91 12.73 -14.18
N SER A 30 2.32 13.00 -12.94
CA SER A 30 2.73 11.98 -11.97
C SER A 30 2.67 12.50 -10.54
N ILE A 31 2.57 11.57 -9.59
CA ILE A 31 2.83 11.80 -8.17
C ILE A 31 4.32 11.69 -7.92
N SER A 32 4.90 12.68 -7.26
CA SER A 32 6.32 12.68 -6.87
C SER A 32 6.58 11.73 -5.70
N ALA A 33 7.79 11.17 -5.62
CA ALA A 33 8.20 10.35 -4.47
C ALA A 33 8.07 11.10 -3.14
N SER A 34 8.36 12.40 -3.13
CA SER A 34 8.23 13.24 -1.91
C SER A 34 6.77 13.41 -1.48
N ASP A 35 5.84 13.63 -2.42
CA ASP A 35 4.41 13.69 -2.09
C ASP A 35 3.91 12.35 -1.56
N TYR A 36 4.36 11.25 -2.16
CA TYR A 36 4.05 9.88 -1.70
C TYR A 36 4.61 9.60 -0.30
N GLU A 37 5.87 9.89 -0.03
CA GLU A 37 6.45 9.71 1.32
C GLU A 37 5.72 10.58 2.36
N LYS A 38 5.26 11.77 1.96
CA LYS A 38 4.52 12.67 2.84
C LYS A 38 3.14 12.13 3.22
N THR A 39 2.45 11.37 2.36
CA THR A 39 1.16 10.77 2.74
C THR A 39 1.34 9.72 3.83
N TRP A 40 2.37 8.88 3.74
CA TRP A 40 2.71 7.90 4.78
C TRP A 40 3.13 8.56 6.09
N ALA A 41 3.83 9.69 6.04
CA ALA A 41 4.12 10.47 7.24
C ALA A 41 2.83 11.04 7.88
N ASN A 42 1.92 11.60 7.08
CA ASN A 42 0.63 12.09 7.57
C ASN A 42 -0.22 10.95 8.19
N TYR A 43 -0.20 9.77 7.58
CA TYR A 43 -0.88 8.59 8.10
C TYR A 43 -0.38 8.21 9.50
N ARG A 44 0.93 8.09 9.68
CA ARG A 44 1.53 7.78 10.98
C ARG A 44 1.13 8.80 12.04
N GLN A 45 1.21 10.09 11.70
CA GLN A 45 0.77 11.17 12.61
C GLN A 45 -0.72 11.08 12.95
N CYS A 46 -1.60 10.80 11.97
CA CYS A 46 -3.04 10.66 12.21
C CYS A 46 -3.37 9.56 13.23
N VAL A 47 -2.64 8.44 13.19
CA VAL A 47 -2.82 7.32 14.11
C VAL A 47 -2.32 7.67 15.51
N VAL A 48 -1.13 8.27 15.62
CA VAL A 48 -0.55 8.72 16.89
C VAL A 48 -1.39 9.81 17.56
N ASP A 49 -1.89 10.79 16.81
CA ASP A 49 -2.79 11.84 17.30
C ASP A 49 -4.10 11.30 17.90
N LYS A 50 -4.45 10.06 17.56
CA LYS A 50 -5.63 9.35 18.06
C LYS A 50 -5.31 8.37 19.19
N GLY A 51 -4.10 8.43 19.74
CA GLY A 51 -3.67 7.68 20.92
C GLY A 51 -3.30 6.24 20.66
N GLN A 52 -3.10 5.84 19.39
CA GLN A 52 -2.59 4.52 19.04
C GLN A 52 -1.06 4.55 18.86
N PRO A 53 -0.36 3.41 19.00
CA PRO A 53 1.05 3.32 18.64
C PRO A 53 1.32 3.77 17.20
N GLU A 54 2.53 4.27 16.94
CA GLU A 54 2.93 4.63 15.57
C GLU A 54 2.85 3.37 14.66
N PRO A 55 2.17 3.44 13.50
CA PRO A 55 2.16 2.35 12.54
C PRO A 55 3.56 2.07 12.00
N GLU A 56 3.96 0.80 12.04
CA GLU A 56 5.19 0.34 11.40
C GLU A 56 4.93 0.11 9.91
N LEU A 57 5.87 0.59 9.09
CA LEU A 57 5.78 0.50 7.63
C LEU A 57 6.96 -0.30 7.10
N ASP A 58 6.68 -1.19 6.16
CA ASP A 58 7.71 -1.84 5.36
C ASP A 58 7.97 -1.00 4.11
N ARG A 59 9.25 -0.75 3.82
CA ARG A 59 9.70 -0.04 2.62
C ARG A 59 10.34 -1.02 1.66
N TYR A 60 9.81 -1.11 0.45
CA TYR A 60 10.28 -2.02 -0.58
C TYR A 60 11.35 -1.38 -1.45
N SER A 61 12.11 -2.20 -2.18
CA SER A 61 13.24 -1.76 -3.02
C SER A 61 12.81 -0.81 -4.16
N ASN A 62 11.54 -0.85 -4.56
CA ASN A 62 10.93 0.06 -5.53
C ASN A 62 10.39 1.35 -4.91
N GLY A 63 10.66 1.61 -3.62
CA GLY A 63 10.25 2.81 -2.90
C GLY A 63 8.80 2.82 -2.44
N LEU A 64 8.02 1.76 -2.72
CA LEU A 64 6.67 1.61 -2.18
C LEU A 64 6.71 1.28 -0.70
N TYR A 65 5.64 1.67 0.01
CA TYR A 65 5.39 1.31 1.38
C TYR A 65 4.15 0.42 1.50
N ALA A 66 4.15 -0.44 2.50
CA ALA A 66 2.95 -1.08 3.03
C ALA A 66 2.93 -0.92 4.55
N GLN A 67 1.73 -0.88 5.13
CA GLN A 67 1.62 -1.05 6.57
C GLN A 67 1.97 -2.49 6.92
N ARG A 68 2.81 -2.65 7.94
CA ARG A 68 3.15 -3.97 8.48
C ARG A 68 1.88 -4.67 8.99
N GLY A 69 1.83 -5.99 8.83
CA GLY A 69 0.77 -6.81 9.42
C GLY A 69 0.71 -6.64 10.94
N LEU A 70 -0.44 -6.86 11.55
CA LEU A 70 -0.64 -6.68 12.99
C LEU A 70 -0.66 -8.02 13.73
N THR A 71 -0.10 -8.06 14.93
CA THR A 71 -0.28 -9.14 15.91
C THR A 71 -0.72 -8.59 17.27
N GLY A 72 -1.25 -9.44 18.14
CA GLY A 72 -1.81 -9.09 19.44
C GLY A 72 -3.20 -9.70 19.69
N SER A 73 -3.86 -9.30 20.79
CA SER A 73 -5.23 -9.76 21.05
C SER A 73 -6.21 -9.18 20.04
N SER A 74 -7.31 -9.89 19.76
CA SER A 74 -8.35 -9.43 18.82
C SER A 74 -8.91 -8.05 19.20
N GLU A 75 -8.99 -7.74 20.49
CA GLU A 75 -9.41 -6.43 21.00
C GLU A 75 -8.41 -5.33 20.61
N LYS A 76 -7.11 -5.56 20.84
CA LYS A 76 -6.05 -4.58 20.52
C LYS A 76 -5.92 -4.38 19.02
N VAL A 77 -5.91 -5.46 18.24
CA VAL A 77 -5.92 -5.39 16.77
C VAL A 77 -7.16 -4.66 16.27
N GLY A 78 -8.33 -4.92 16.84
CA GLY A 78 -9.57 -4.22 16.50
C GLY A 78 -9.53 -2.73 16.83
N ALA A 79 -9.04 -2.36 18.01
CA ALA A 79 -8.90 -0.96 18.44
C ALA A 79 -7.93 -0.18 17.55
N PHE A 80 -6.77 -0.77 17.25
CA PHE A 80 -5.82 -0.19 16.32
C PHE A 80 -6.41 -0.04 14.90
N SER A 81 -7.07 -1.09 14.39
CA SER A 81 -7.69 -1.11 13.06
C SER A 81 -8.80 -0.06 12.91
N ALA A 82 -9.61 0.15 13.95
CA ALA A 82 -10.65 1.16 13.99
C ALA A 82 -10.13 2.60 13.84
N VAL A 83 -8.85 2.83 14.15
CA VAL A 83 -8.16 4.12 13.99
C VAL A 83 -7.33 4.18 12.71
N SER A 84 -6.51 3.15 12.47
CA SER A 84 -5.58 3.10 11.34
C SER A 84 -6.28 3.04 10.00
N VAL A 85 -7.36 2.27 9.84
CA VAL A 85 -8.07 2.17 8.55
C VAL A 85 -8.66 3.52 8.12
N PRO A 86 -9.40 4.27 8.95
CA PRO A 86 -9.83 5.62 8.59
C PRO A 86 -8.68 6.60 8.32
N CYS A 87 -7.57 6.52 9.08
CA CYS A 87 -6.39 7.36 8.85
C CYS A 87 -5.72 7.03 7.50
N HIS A 88 -5.58 5.75 7.16
CA HIS A 88 -5.02 5.30 5.89
C HIS A 88 -5.89 5.76 4.71
N THR A 89 -7.21 5.61 4.81
CA THR A 89 -8.14 6.14 3.81
C THR A 89 -8.03 7.67 3.68
N ALA A 90 -7.95 8.37 4.80
CA ALA A 90 -7.89 9.83 4.81
C ALA A 90 -6.59 10.37 4.22
N GLU A 91 -5.45 9.73 4.48
CA GLU A 91 -4.14 10.30 4.16
C GLU A 91 -3.40 9.61 3.00
N VAL A 92 -3.59 8.30 2.77
CA VAL A 92 -2.73 7.49 1.89
C VAL A 92 -3.45 6.91 0.66
N LEU A 93 -4.63 6.31 0.86
CA LEU A 93 -5.22 5.33 -0.07
C LEU A 93 -5.17 5.72 -1.56
N TYR A 94 -5.71 6.87 -1.94
CA TYR A 94 -5.83 7.28 -3.35
C TYR A 94 -4.50 7.73 -3.95
N VAL A 95 -3.65 8.41 -3.17
CA VAL A 95 -2.28 8.75 -3.62
C VAL A 95 -1.46 7.48 -3.83
N ALA A 96 -1.55 6.50 -2.92
CA ALA A 96 -0.88 5.23 -3.07
C ALA A 96 -1.42 4.42 -4.25
N MET A 97 -2.72 4.41 -4.52
CA MET A 97 -3.28 3.73 -5.70
C MET A 97 -2.68 4.26 -7.01
N VAL A 98 -2.59 5.59 -7.16
CA VAL A 98 -2.02 6.20 -8.37
C VAL A 98 -0.51 5.97 -8.45
N TYR A 99 0.21 6.16 -7.34
CA TYR A 99 1.66 5.96 -7.30
C TYR A 99 2.05 4.49 -7.53
N ASN A 100 1.32 3.52 -6.97
CA ASN A 100 1.54 2.09 -7.21
C ASN A 100 1.37 1.75 -8.69
N VAL A 101 0.38 2.31 -9.39
CA VAL A 101 0.22 2.13 -10.85
C VAL A 101 1.41 2.70 -11.61
N GLN A 102 1.92 3.88 -11.25
CA GLN A 102 3.10 4.46 -11.89
C GLN A 102 4.34 3.56 -11.80
N ILE A 103 4.51 2.86 -10.67
CA ILE A 103 5.68 2.00 -10.42
C ILE A 103 5.48 0.58 -10.95
N GLY A 104 4.32 -0.01 -10.70
CA GLY A 104 4.02 -1.41 -10.99
C GLY A 104 3.45 -1.66 -12.38
N ASN A 105 2.70 -0.71 -12.94
CA ASN A 105 1.98 -0.85 -14.20
C ASN A 105 2.29 0.29 -15.20
N PRO A 106 3.57 0.55 -15.54
CA PRO A 106 3.90 1.66 -16.44
C PRO A 106 3.36 1.46 -17.87
N ASN A 107 2.95 0.23 -18.23
CA ASN A 107 2.33 -0.09 -19.53
C ASN A 107 0.79 -0.14 -19.47
N LEU A 108 0.17 0.15 -18.32
CA LEU A 108 -1.28 0.24 -18.12
C LEU A 108 -2.08 -1.02 -18.54
N TYR A 109 -1.53 -2.20 -18.26
CA TYR A 109 -2.22 -3.46 -18.46
C TYR A 109 -3.55 -3.49 -17.69
N GLN A 110 -4.60 -3.98 -18.35
CA GLN A 110 -5.92 -4.17 -17.75
C GLN A 110 -5.98 -5.45 -16.92
N ASP A 111 -5.22 -6.48 -17.31
CA ASP A 111 -5.11 -7.73 -16.56
C ASP A 111 -4.05 -7.59 -15.46
N PRO A 112 -4.43 -7.70 -14.16
CA PRO A 112 -3.50 -7.57 -13.04
C PRO A 112 -2.42 -8.68 -13.02
N TYR A 113 -2.69 -9.86 -13.60
CA TYR A 113 -1.70 -10.92 -13.70
C TYR A 113 -0.67 -10.63 -14.77
N VAL A 114 -1.08 -10.05 -15.91
CA VAL A 114 -0.13 -9.58 -16.93
C VAL A 114 0.75 -8.48 -16.36
N GLN A 115 0.17 -7.53 -15.64
CA GLN A 115 0.92 -6.50 -14.91
C GLN A 115 1.94 -7.10 -13.95
N PHE A 116 1.52 -8.04 -13.10
CA PHE A 116 2.41 -8.64 -12.11
C PHE A 116 3.55 -9.42 -12.77
N VAL A 117 3.26 -10.20 -13.81
CA VAL A 117 4.27 -10.95 -14.57
C VAL A 117 5.26 -10.01 -15.26
N ASP A 118 4.79 -8.93 -15.90
CA ASP A 118 5.68 -7.92 -16.48
C ASP A 118 6.61 -7.31 -15.42
N CYS A 119 6.11 -7.03 -14.22
CA CYS A 119 6.96 -6.59 -13.10
C CYS A 119 8.05 -7.63 -12.75
N LEU A 120 7.67 -8.90 -12.58
CA LEU A 120 8.62 -9.98 -12.28
C LEU A 120 9.69 -10.14 -13.37
N GLN A 121 9.28 -10.03 -14.64
CA GLN A 121 10.18 -10.11 -15.80
C GLN A 121 11.13 -8.91 -15.88
N ARG A 122 10.70 -7.70 -15.52
CA ARG A 122 11.57 -6.52 -15.46
C ARG A 122 12.53 -6.59 -14.28
N ALA A 123 12.12 -7.19 -13.18
CA ALA A 123 12.95 -7.41 -12.00
C ALA A 123 13.93 -8.59 -12.14
N GLU A 124 13.87 -9.32 -13.27
CA GLU A 124 14.69 -10.50 -13.57
C GLU A 124 14.49 -11.65 -12.58
N VAL A 125 13.27 -11.76 -12.02
CA VAL A 125 12.88 -12.87 -11.14
C VAL A 125 12.50 -14.11 -11.96
N VAL A 126 11.84 -13.88 -13.10
CA VAL A 126 11.34 -14.92 -14.01
C VAL A 126 11.84 -14.64 -15.44
N PRO A 127 11.99 -15.67 -16.29
CA PRO A 127 12.38 -15.47 -17.69
C PRO A 127 11.30 -14.72 -18.48
N LYS A 128 11.69 -14.06 -19.58
CA LYS A 128 10.76 -13.34 -20.48
C LYS A 128 9.68 -14.23 -21.11
N SER A 129 9.87 -15.55 -21.11
CA SER A 129 8.89 -16.52 -21.59
C SER A 129 7.81 -16.86 -20.56
N TYR A 130 7.97 -16.47 -19.30
CA TYR A 130 6.99 -16.74 -18.23
C TYR A 130 5.73 -15.90 -18.44
N THR A 131 4.55 -16.51 -18.42
CA THR A 131 3.29 -15.83 -18.77
C THR A 131 2.33 -15.66 -17.58
N ALA A 132 1.24 -14.91 -17.79
CA ALA A 132 0.16 -14.81 -16.82
C ALA A 132 -0.53 -16.16 -16.55
N GLU A 133 -0.59 -17.05 -17.54
CA GLU A 133 -1.10 -18.41 -17.38
C GLU A 133 -0.18 -19.27 -16.51
N ASP A 134 1.14 -19.11 -16.67
CA ASP A 134 2.13 -19.77 -15.80
C ASP A 134 1.93 -19.34 -14.35
N PHE A 135 1.87 -18.03 -14.12
CA PHE A 135 1.59 -17.48 -12.80
C PHE A 135 0.29 -18.00 -12.19
N GLN A 136 -0.80 -17.98 -12.95
CA GLN A 136 -2.08 -18.46 -12.45
C GLN A 136 -2.08 -19.96 -12.15
N ARG A 137 -1.34 -20.77 -12.94
CA ARG A 137 -1.18 -22.20 -12.68
C ARG A 137 -0.42 -22.43 -11.39
N GLU A 138 0.75 -21.79 -11.23
CA GLU A 138 1.58 -21.88 -10.02
C GLU A 138 0.85 -21.38 -8.77
N ARG A 139 0.08 -20.29 -8.90
CA ARG A 139 -0.74 -19.77 -7.81
C ARG A 139 -1.85 -20.72 -7.38
N ARG A 140 -2.46 -21.47 -8.31
CA ARG A 140 -3.51 -22.45 -7.99
C ARG A 140 -2.94 -23.69 -7.29
N SER A 141 -1.73 -24.11 -7.63
CA SER A 141 -1.05 -25.23 -6.98
C SER A 141 -0.27 -24.83 -5.72
N ASP A 142 -0.05 -23.53 -5.50
CA ASP A 142 0.89 -22.98 -4.53
C ASP A 142 2.35 -23.46 -4.72
N GLU A 143 2.71 -23.79 -5.96
CA GLU A 143 4.03 -24.28 -6.35
C GLU A 143 4.65 -23.30 -7.35
N PHE A 144 5.48 -22.39 -6.85
CA PHE A 144 6.09 -21.33 -7.66
C PHE A 144 7.49 -21.71 -8.13
N SER A 145 7.81 -21.37 -9.38
CA SER A 145 9.15 -21.59 -9.97
C SER A 145 10.21 -20.59 -9.47
N TYR A 146 9.80 -19.62 -8.64
CA TYR A 146 10.66 -18.61 -8.04
C TYR A 146 10.41 -18.50 -6.53
N ASN A 147 11.37 -17.88 -5.83
CA ASN A 147 11.22 -17.61 -4.41
C ASN A 147 10.22 -16.48 -4.18
N LYS A 148 9.01 -16.83 -3.71
CA LYS A 148 7.97 -15.87 -3.30
C LYS A 148 8.46 -14.80 -2.30
N ARG A 149 9.47 -15.11 -1.50
CA ARG A 149 10.04 -14.21 -0.48
C ARG A 149 11.18 -13.32 -1.00
N ASP A 150 11.55 -13.45 -2.27
CA ASP A 150 12.54 -12.54 -2.85
C ASP A 150 12.04 -11.09 -2.71
N PRO A 151 12.84 -10.16 -2.16
CA PRO A 151 12.44 -8.76 -2.01
C PRO A 151 11.92 -8.11 -3.30
N LYS A 152 12.41 -8.54 -4.47
CA LYS A 152 11.91 -8.10 -5.78
C LYS A 152 10.51 -8.61 -6.07
N VAL A 153 10.19 -9.86 -5.72
CA VAL A 153 8.83 -10.40 -5.81
C VAL A 153 7.90 -9.61 -4.92
N ARG A 154 8.28 -9.41 -3.65
CA ARG A 154 7.48 -8.65 -2.68
C ARG A 154 7.21 -7.23 -3.16
N ALA A 155 8.22 -6.57 -3.71
CA ALA A 155 8.09 -5.24 -4.31
C ALA A 155 7.07 -5.23 -5.48
N CYS A 156 7.10 -6.25 -6.34
CA CYS A 156 6.12 -6.40 -7.42
C CYS A 156 4.70 -6.70 -6.91
N GLU A 157 4.55 -7.48 -5.84
CA GLU A 157 3.23 -7.80 -5.28
C GLU A 157 2.56 -6.53 -4.75
N VAL A 158 3.31 -5.68 -4.03
CA VAL A 158 2.80 -4.39 -3.52
C VAL A 158 2.47 -3.46 -4.68
N ALA A 159 3.33 -3.37 -5.70
CA ALA A 159 3.10 -2.53 -6.87
C ALA A 159 1.87 -2.98 -7.69
N SER A 160 1.52 -4.26 -7.62
CA SER A 160 0.34 -4.84 -8.27
C SER A 160 -0.90 -4.95 -7.37
N ASN A 161 -0.85 -4.41 -6.14
CA ASN A 161 -1.92 -4.56 -5.14
C ASN A 161 -2.29 -6.04 -4.88
N MET A 162 -1.30 -6.94 -5.00
CA MET A 162 -1.40 -8.39 -4.80
C MET A 162 -0.62 -8.86 -3.56
N ALA A 163 -0.16 -7.93 -2.72
CA ALA A 163 0.61 -8.24 -1.52
C ALA A 163 -0.12 -9.24 -0.63
N VAL A 164 0.60 -10.29 -0.22
CA VAL A 164 0.14 -11.30 0.73
C VAL A 164 1.03 -11.31 1.97
N GLY A 165 0.48 -11.69 3.12
CA GLY A 165 1.28 -11.95 4.32
C GLY A 165 1.87 -13.36 4.29
N TYR A 166 3.11 -13.52 4.75
CA TYR A 166 3.77 -14.79 5.00
C TYR A 166 3.95 -15.03 6.51
N GLN A 167 4.02 -16.30 6.92
CA GLN A 167 4.14 -16.67 8.34
C GLN A 167 5.37 -16.08 9.03
N ASP A 168 6.46 -15.87 8.29
CA ASP A 168 7.73 -15.33 8.74
C ASP A 168 7.89 -13.83 8.47
N ASP A 169 6.84 -13.16 7.96
CA ASP A 169 6.86 -11.69 7.89
C ASP A 169 6.98 -11.13 9.32
N VAL A 170 7.62 -9.96 9.43
CA VAL A 170 7.64 -9.23 10.70
C VAL A 170 6.27 -8.59 10.87
N TYR A 171 5.64 -8.79 12.02
CA TYR A 171 4.35 -8.17 12.37
C TYR A 171 4.58 -7.11 13.43
N GLN A 172 3.85 -6.00 13.34
CA GLN A 172 3.75 -5.02 14.41
C GLN A 172 2.89 -5.62 15.52
N ASP A 173 3.48 -5.83 16.70
CA ASP A 173 2.69 -6.03 17.91
C ASP A 173 2.06 -4.68 18.29
N VAL A 174 0.73 -4.61 18.37
CA VAL A 174 -0.02 -3.37 18.68
C VAL A 174 -0.47 -3.28 20.13
N GLY A 175 -0.08 -4.22 20.97
CA GLY A 175 -0.52 -4.20 22.36
C GLY A 175 -0.14 -5.49 23.00
N TRP A 176 1.08 -5.57 23.56
CA TRP A 176 1.56 -4.71 24.66
C TRP A 176 0.57 -4.67 25.83
#